data_AF-A0AA86S7V5-F1
#
_entry.id   AF-A0AA86S7V5-F1
#
_cell.length_a   1.000
_cell.length_b   1.000
_cell.length_c   1.000
_cell.angle_alpha   90.00
_cell.angle_beta   90.00
_cell.angle_gamma   90.00
#
_symmetry.space_group_name_H-M   'P 1'
#
loop_
_entity.id
_entity.type
_entity.pdbx_description
1 polymer ?
#
loop_
_entity_poly.entity_id
_entity_poly.type
_entity_poly.pdbx_seq_one_letter_code
_entity_poly.pdbx_strand_id
1 'polypeptide(L)'
;MYSGVLRGLGNDDDETVVFVLTVLRDRVLVVESLVPPGLRSVLFGSATLEQLVEVCGREGGGDASEVVFGVLVRVCTDPCNGLMPDSKMRLRGNTKRVLDLMKKLQVTEVQYHRDLFLLLLSPRLLLGCRI
;
A
#
# COMPACT_ATOMS: atom_id res chain seq x y z
N MET A 1 -1.89 18.03 -3.22
CA MET A 1 -1.55 18.06 -4.66
C MET A 1 -1.20 16.66 -5.18
N TYR A 2 -0.27 15.91 -4.57
CA TYR A 2 0.20 14.62 -5.10
C TYR A 2 -0.69 13.38 -4.84
N SER A 3 -1.67 13.45 -3.94
CA SER A 3 -2.54 12.30 -3.61
C SER A 3 -3.50 11.88 -4.72
N GLY A 4 -3.64 12.70 -5.77
CA GLY A 4 -4.45 12.40 -6.94
C GLY A 4 -3.68 11.76 -8.09
N VAL A 5 -2.35 11.65 -8.01
CA VAL A 5 -1.50 11.21 -9.14
C VAL A 5 -1.85 9.81 -9.61
N LEU A 6 -2.18 8.91 -8.68
CA LEU A 6 -2.53 7.53 -8.98
C LEU A 6 -4.04 7.30 -9.02
N ARG A 7 -4.86 8.34 -8.84
CA ARG A 7 -6.31 8.17 -8.78
C ARG A 7 -6.83 7.77 -10.15
N GLY A 8 -7.65 6.71 -10.20
CA GLY A 8 -8.20 6.18 -11.43
C GLY A 8 -7.42 4.99 -11.97
N LEU A 9 -6.21 4.72 -11.44
CA LEU A 9 -5.37 3.60 -11.87
C LEU A 9 -6.10 2.25 -11.76
N GLY A 10 -6.98 2.07 -10.78
CA GLY A 10 -7.76 0.84 -10.68
C GLY A 10 -8.75 0.61 -11.84
N ASN A 11 -9.08 1.63 -12.63
CA ASN A 11 -9.97 1.53 -13.78
C ASN A 11 -9.23 1.33 -15.11
N ASP A 12 -7.90 1.48 -15.11
CA ASP A 12 -7.08 1.17 -16.28
C ASP A 12 -6.99 -0.34 -16.50
N ASP A 13 -6.53 -0.75 -17.67
CA ASP A 13 -6.29 -2.15 -17.99
C ASP A 13 -5.14 -2.74 -17.15
N ASP A 14 -5.13 -4.06 -17.02
CA ASP A 14 -4.17 -4.77 -16.16
C ASP A 14 -2.71 -4.54 -16.60
N GLU A 15 -2.42 -4.39 -17.90
CA GLU A 15 -1.06 -4.11 -18.38
C GLU A 15 -0.58 -2.74 -17.91
N THR A 16 -1.44 -1.72 -18.00
CA THR A 16 -1.17 -0.38 -17.49
C THR A 16 -0.96 -0.37 -15.98
N VAL A 17 -1.80 -1.08 -15.23
CA VAL A 17 -1.66 -1.21 -13.77
C VAL A 17 -0.31 -1.84 -13.41
N VAL A 18 0.01 -2.98 -14.04
CA VAL A 18 1.27 -3.70 -13.84
C VAL A 18 2.46 -2.81 -14.16
N PHE A 19 2.45 -2.13 -15.29
CA PHE A 19 3.54 -1.26 -15.73
C PHE A 19 3.79 -0.12 -14.74
N VAL A 20 2.75 0.66 -14.40
CA VAL A 20 2.86 1.82 -13.51
C VAL A 20 3.34 1.40 -12.13
N LEU A 21 2.73 0.36 -11.55
CA LEU A 21 3.06 -0.09 -10.20
C LEU A 21 4.44 -0.75 -10.13
N THR A 22 4.87 -1.45 -11.17
CA THR A 22 6.23 -1.98 -11.27
C THR A 22 7.27 -0.86 -11.28
N VAL A 23 7.05 0.19 -12.09
CA VAL A 23 7.95 1.36 -12.11
C VAL A 23 8.01 2.04 -10.74
N LEU A 24 6.85 2.24 -10.09
CA LEU A 24 6.82 2.80 -8.74
C LEU A 24 7.54 1.91 -7.72
N ARG A 25 7.32 0.59 -7.77
CA ARG A 25 7.96 -0.37 -6.89
C ARG A 25 9.48 -0.33 -7.02
N ASP A 26 9.98 -0.26 -8.24
CA ASP A 26 11.42 -0.46 -8.54
C ASP A 26 12.21 0.85 -8.52
N ARG A 27 11.54 2.01 -8.67
CA ARG A 27 12.21 3.32 -8.72
C ARG A 27 11.87 4.23 -7.55
N VAL A 28 10.68 4.10 -6.95
CA VAL A 28 10.20 5.01 -5.91
C VAL A 28 10.17 4.33 -4.54
N LEU A 29 9.72 3.08 -4.45
CA LEU A 29 9.57 2.31 -3.21
C LEU A 29 10.82 1.50 -2.85
N VAL A 30 11.99 2.07 -3.10
CA VAL A 30 13.31 1.49 -2.78
C VAL A 30 14.07 2.40 -1.84
N VAL A 31 15.06 1.88 -1.11
CA VAL A 31 15.77 2.67 -0.10
C VAL A 31 16.64 3.77 -0.73
N GLU A 32 17.14 3.52 -1.94
CA GLU A 32 17.98 4.42 -2.74
C GLU A 32 17.20 5.58 -3.37
N SER A 33 15.87 5.53 -3.33
CA SER A 33 15.02 6.53 -3.97
C SER A 33 15.19 7.90 -3.29
N LEU A 34 15.40 8.94 -4.11
CA LEU A 34 15.51 10.32 -3.66
C LEU A 34 14.14 10.91 -3.26
N VAL A 35 13.04 10.19 -3.48
CA VAL A 35 11.70 10.60 -3.05
C VAL A 35 11.62 10.46 -1.53
N PRO A 36 11.35 11.52 -0.76
CA PRO A 36 11.26 11.42 0.69
C PRO A 36 10.09 10.51 1.15
N PRO A 37 10.21 9.78 2.27
CA PRO A 37 9.15 8.88 2.77
C PRO A 37 7.77 9.55 2.90
N GLY A 38 7.73 10.82 3.31
CA GLY A 38 6.48 11.59 3.40
C GLY A 38 5.80 11.79 2.05
N LEU A 39 6.57 11.99 0.97
CA LEU A 39 6.01 12.13 -0.37
C LEU A 39 5.56 10.78 -0.95
N ARG A 40 6.32 9.70 -0.69
CA ARG A 40 5.90 8.32 -1.01
C ARG A 40 4.54 8.02 -0.37
N SER A 41 4.39 8.31 0.91
CA SER A 41 3.13 8.17 1.65
C SER A 41 1.96 8.93 1.02
N VAL A 42 2.19 10.12 0.45
CA VAL A 42 1.12 10.92 -0.19
C VAL A 42 0.59 10.28 -1.47
N LEU A 43 1.43 9.58 -2.25
CA LEU A 43 1.01 8.87 -3.47
C LEU A 43 -0.05 7.80 -3.14
N PHE A 44 0.08 7.16 -1.98
CA PHE A 44 -0.82 6.13 -1.47
C PHE A 44 -1.86 6.74 -0.51
N GLY A 45 -2.59 7.75 -0.99
CA GLY A 45 -3.75 8.30 -0.31
C GLY A 45 -4.90 7.27 -0.16
N SER A 46 -5.93 7.60 0.61
CA SER A 46 -7.03 6.66 0.91
C SER A 46 -7.73 6.14 -0.35
N ALA A 47 -8.01 7.01 -1.33
CA ALA A 47 -8.62 6.62 -2.59
C ALA A 47 -7.70 5.68 -3.41
N THR A 48 -6.40 5.98 -3.45
CA THR A 48 -5.41 5.12 -4.11
C THR A 48 -5.33 3.75 -3.46
N LEU A 49 -5.31 3.68 -2.13
CA LEU A 49 -5.22 2.39 -1.45
C LEU A 49 -6.50 1.56 -1.63
N GLU A 50 -7.66 2.20 -1.66
CA GLU A 50 -8.95 1.54 -1.89
C GLU A 50 -9.02 0.89 -3.28
N GLN A 51 -8.71 1.63 -4.34
CA GLN A 51 -8.67 1.04 -5.69
C GLN A 51 -7.63 -0.10 -5.79
N LEU A 52 -6.50 0.00 -5.08
CA LEU A 52 -5.49 -1.05 -5.08
C LEU A 52 -6.01 -2.31 -4.35
N VAL A 53 -6.72 -2.15 -3.25
CA VAL A 53 -7.42 -3.28 -2.61
C VAL A 53 -8.42 -3.91 -3.57
N GLU A 54 -9.22 -3.11 -4.27
CA GLU A 54 -10.17 -3.64 -5.26
C GLU A 54 -9.48 -4.45 -6.36
N VAL A 55 -8.39 -3.94 -6.95
CA VAL A 55 -7.62 -4.68 -7.98
C VAL A 55 -6.97 -5.95 -7.42
N CYS A 56 -6.42 -5.86 -6.21
CA CYS A 56 -5.80 -6.99 -5.51
C CYS A 56 -6.79 -8.15 -5.30
N GLY A 57 -8.07 -7.84 -5.10
CA GLY A 57 -9.12 -8.82 -4.88
C GLY A 57 -9.93 -9.24 -6.11
N ARG A 58 -9.56 -8.80 -7.32
CA ARG A 58 -10.26 -9.20 -8.55
C ARG A 58 -10.07 -10.69 -8.85
N GLU A 59 -11.17 -11.40 -9.08
CA GLU A 59 -11.11 -12.75 -9.62
C GLU A 59 -10.45 -12.74 -11.00
N GLY A 60 -9.47 -13.62 -11.20
CA GLY A 60 -8.73 -13.71 -12.46
C GLY A 60 -7.75 -12.55 -12.72
N GLY A 61 -7.48 -11.67 -11.75
CA GLY A 61 -6.62 -10.48 -11.92
C GLY A 61 -5.12 -10.76 -12.11
N GLY A 62 -4.70 -12.02 -12.19
CA GLY A 62 -3.36 -12.46 -12.61
C GLY A 62 -2.20 -11.62 -12.05
N ASP A 63 -1.33 -11.18 -12.96
CA ASP A 63 -0.15 -10.38 -12.65
C ASP A 63 -0.48 -9.04 -11.98
N ALA A 64 -1.62 -8.42 -12.34
CA ALA A 64 -2.04 -7.15 -11.75
C ALA A 64 -2.33 -7.30 -10.25
N SER A 65 -3.07 -8.35 -9.85
CA SER A 65 -3.33 -8.62 -8.44
C SER A 65 -2.04 -8.91 -7.66
N GLU A 66 -1.10 -9.68 -8.23
CA GLU A 66 0.19 -9.98 -7.60
C GLU A 66 1.05 -8.72 -7.41
N VAL A 67 1.19 -7.89 -8.45
CA VAL A 67 1.97 -6.64 -8.38
C VAL A 67 1.35 -5.67 -7.38
N VAL A 68 0.04 -5.52 -7.40
CA VAL A 68 -0.69 -4.66 -6.46
C VAL A 68 -0.52 -5.15 -5.03
N PHE A 69 -0.65 -6.46 -4.79
CA PHE A 69 -0.40 -7.05 -3.48
C PHE A 69 1.02 -6.72 -2.99
N GLY A 70 2.04 -6.92 -3.82
CA GLY A 70 3.43 -6.59 -3.49
C GLY A 70 3.63 -5.11 -3.14
N VAL A 71 2.97 -4.20 -3.87
CA VAL A 71 3.00 -2.77 -3.56
C VAL A 71 2.29 -2.46 -2.24
N LEU A 72 1.11 -3.02 -2.00
CA LEU A 72 0.36 -2.82 -0.74
C LEU A 72 1.17 -3.30 0.47
N VAL A 73 1.78 -4.48 0.39
CA VAL A 73 2.68 -4.99 1.43
C VAL A 73 3.80 -3.98 1.67
N ARG A 74 4.54 -3.60 0.63
CA ARG A 74 5.70 -2.72 0.74
C ARG A 74 5.36 -1.33 1.31
N VAL A 75 4.22 -0.76 0.93
CA VAL A 75 3.80 0.57 1.40
C VAL A 75 3.27 0.52 2.84
N CYS A 76 2.58 -0.56 3.22
CA CYS A 76 1.98 -0.67 4.54
C CYS A 76 2.91 -1.24 5.62
N THR A 77 3.96 -1.99 5.27
CA THR A 77 4.85 -2.64 6.26
C THR A 77 6.25 -2.03 6.37
N ASP A 78 6.73 -1.30 5.35
CA ASP A 78 8.04 -0.64 5.38
C ASP A 78 7.90 0.82 5.84
N PRO A 79 8.51 1.21 6.98
CA PRO A 79 8.52 2.59 7.44
C PRO A 79 9.02 3.59 6.39
N CYS A 80 9.97 3.19 5.53
CA CYS A 80 10.55 4.07 4.51
C CYS A 80 9.54 4.50 3.43
N ASN A 81 8.41 3.80 3.32
CA ASN A 81 7.33 4.15 2.39
C ASN A 81 6.20 4.95 3.07
N GLY A 82 6.32 5.19 4.39
CA GLY A 82 5.68 6.30 5.08
C GLY A 82 4.24 6.11 5.54
N LEU A 83 3.66 4.91 5.45
CA LEU A 83 2.42 4.56 6.18
C LEU A 83 2.68 3.95 7.55
N MET A 84 3.78 3.21 7.68
CA MET A 84 4.21 2.59 8.94
C MET A 84 5.01 3.60 9.78
N PRO A 85 4.69 3.80 11.07
CA PRO A 85 5.53 4.60 11.96
C PRO A 85 6.84 3.88 12.30
N ASP A 86 7.91 4.65 12.51
CA ASP A 86 9.16 4.17 13.08
C ASP A 86 9.83 5.24 13.94
N SER A 87 10.03 4.94 15.22
CA SER A 87 10.56 5.89 16.20
C SER A 87 12.06 6.14 16.02
N LYS A 88 12.83 5.15 15.56
CA LYS A 88 14.28 5.27 15.34
C LYS A 88 14.58 6.18 14.16
N MET A 89 13.78 6.09 13.11
CA MET A 89 13.86 6.91 11.90
C MET A 89 13.07 8.21 12.01
N ARG A 90 12.39 8.45 13.15
CA ARG A 90 11.52 9.62 13.40
C ARG A 90 10.41 9.78 12.34
N LEU A 91 9.91 8.66 11.82
CA LEU A 91 8.84 8.60 10.83
C LEU A 91 7.51 8.44 11.56
N ARG A 92 6.59 9.40 11.36
CA ARG A 92 5.27 9.38 12.01
C ARG A 92 4.32 8.35 11.42
N GLY A 93 4.54 7.93 10.16
CA GLY A 93 3.62 7.08 9.43
C GLY A 93 2.23 7.71 9.24
N ASN A 94 1.26 6.87 8.90
CA ASN A 94 -0.16 7.20 8.86
C ASN A 94 -0.99 5.97 9.25
N THR A 95 -0.96 5.65 10.55
CA THR A 95 -1.65 4.49 11.13
C THR A 95 -3.15 4.53 10.90
N LYS A 96 -3.77 5.71 10.92
CA LYS A 96 -5.20 5.88 10.57
C LYS A 96 -5.49 5.32 9.19
N ARG A 97 -4.65 5.61 8.19
CA ARG A 97 -4.85 5.13 6.82
C ARG A 97 -4.67 3.62 6.71
N VAL A 98 -3.74 3.04 7.46
CA VAL A 98 -3.58 1.57 7.53
C VAL A 98 -4.82 0.92 8.15
N LEU A 99 -5.35 1.48 9.26
CA LEU A 99 -6.58 0.99 9.89
C LEU A 99 -7.79 1.12 8.96
N ASP A 100 -7.92 2.24 8.25
CA ASP A 100 -9.01 2.43 7.29
C ASP A 100 -8.88 1.50 6.09
N LEU A 101 -7.65 1.12 5.69
CA LEU A 101 -7.40 0.08 4.69
C LEU A 101 -7.87 -1.29 5.19
N MET A 102 -7.49 -1.67 6.40
CA MET A 102 -7.84 -2.96 7.00
C MET A 102 -9.35 -3.20 7.05
N LYS A 103 -10.15 -2.15 7.29
CA LYS A 103 -11.62 -2.22 7.29
C LYS A 103 -12.22 -2.55 5.92
N LYS A 104 -11.48 -2.35 4.83
CA LYS A 104 -11.95 -2.60 3.45
C LYS A 104 -11.56 -3.97 2.93
N LEU A 105 -10.73 -4.72 3.68
CA LEU A 105 -10.26 -6.04 3.27
C LEU A 105 -11.36 -7.08 3.47
N GLN A 106 -11.66 -7.81 2.39
CA GLN A 106 -12.53 -8.98 2.36
C GLN A 106 -11.76 -10.24 2.78
N VAL A 107 -11.40 -10.32 4.06
CA VAL A 107 -10.45 -11.31 4.59
C VAL A 107 -10.96 -12.75 4.60
N THR A 108 -12.27 -12.93 4.44
CA THR A 108 -12.92 -14.25 4.40
C THR A 108 -13.07 -14.77 2.97
N GLU A 109 -13.12 -13.88 1.99
CA GLU A 109 -13.40 -14.18 0.58
C GLU A 109 -12.15 -14.15 -0.30
N VAL A 110 -11.20 -13.26 0.00
CA VAL A 110 -10.06 -12.96 -0.88
C VAL A 110 -8.74 -13.33 -0.20
N GLN A 111 -7.99 -14.26 -0.78
CA GLN A 111 -6.72 -14.75 -0.22
C GLN A 111 -5.70 -13.61 -0.01
N TYR A 112 -5.47 -12.76 -1.02
CA TYR A 112 -4.54 -11.64 -0.88
C TYR A 112 -4.95 -10.65 0.22
N HIS A 113 -6.25 -10.42 0.41
CA HIS A 113 -6.74 -9.56 1.49
C HIS A 113 -6.47 -10.17 2.86
N ARG A 114 -6.69 -11.48 3.00
CA ARG A 114 -6.36 -12.22 4.22
C ARG A 114 -4.86 -12.14 4.53
N ASP A 115 -4.02 -12.38 3.53
CA ASP A 115 -2.56 -12.37 3.70
C ASP A 115 -2.05 -10.98 4.06
N LEU A 116 -2.56 -9.93 3.39
CA LEU A 116 -2.26 -8.54 3.72
C LEU A 116 -2.70 -8.22 5.16
N PHE A 117 -3.93 -8.59 5.56
CA PHE A 117 -4.43 -8.35 6.91
C PHE A 117 -3.54 -9.01 7.97
N LEU A 118 -3.11 -10.25 7.77
CA LEU A 118 -2.20 -10.95 8.68
C LEU A 118 -0.84 -10.24 8.81
N LEU A 119 -0.28 -9.72 7.71
CA LEU A 119 0.94 -8.92 7.74
C LEU A 119 0.75 -7.63 8.54
N LEU A 120 -0.43 -7.00 8.42
CA LEU A 120 -0.76 -5.76 9.11
C LEU A 120 -0.99 -5.93 10.62
N LEU A 121 -1.36 -7.14 11.06
CA LEU A 121 -1.47 -7.48 12.48
C LEU A 121 -0.12 -7.71 13.17
N SER A 122 1.00 -7.63 12.44
CA SER A 122 2.31 -7.84 13.06
C SER A 122 2.56 -6.86 14.22
N PRO A 123 3.22 -7.30 15.31
CA PRO A 123 3.38 -6.49 16.53
C PRO A 123 4.01 -5.11 16.29
N ARG A 124 4.83 -4.97 15.24
CA ARG A 124 5.48 -3.72 14.86
C ARG A 124 4.46 -2.63 14.50
N LEU A 125 3.36 -2.99 13.83
CA LEU A 125 2.31 -2.05 13.43
C LEU A 125 1.41 -1.70 14.62
N LEU A 126 1.08 -2.70 15.44
CA LEU A 126 0.20 -2.53 16.61
C LEU A 126 0.86 -1.74 17.76
N LEU A 127 2.18 -1.86 17.94
CA LEU A 127 2.92 -1.10 18.96
C LEU A 127 3.05 0.40 18.62
N GLY A 128 2.98 0.76 17.33
CA GLY A 128 2.90 2.15 16.86
C GLY A 128 1.52 2.80 17.04
N CYS A 129 0.49 2.02 17.39
CA CYS A 129 -0.89 2.46 17.65
C CYS A 129 -1.21 2.64 19.14
N ARG A 130 -0.23 2.68 20.05
CA ARG A 130 -0.50 2.95 21.47
C ARG A 130 -1.04 4.38 21.64
N ILE A 131 -2.29 4.42 22.10
CA ILE A 131 -3.11 5.57 22.50
C ILE A 131 -2.46 6.31 23.66
#